data_AF-A0AAV9ZFD5-F1
#
_entry.id   AF-A0AAV9ZFD5-F1
#
_cell.length_a   1.000
_cell.length_b   1.000
_cell.length_c   1.000
_cell.angle_alpha   90.00
_cell.angle_beta   90.00
_cell.angle_gamma   90.00
#
_symmetry.space_group_name_H-M   'P 1'
#
loop_
_entity.id
_entity.type
_entity.pdbx_description
1 polymer ?
#
loop_
_entity_poly.entity_id
_entity_poly.type
_entity_poly.pdbx_seq_one_letter_code
_entity_poly.pdbx_strand_id
1 'polypeptide(L)'
;MPAPTFSLDESDPDSVRRYKKWCASRAYNKRNREARNAKKRERMAMLRAKQKHDPPLIRAARLVAKEDSARRYREKNRELLAIKAWAARAQARRDDEVKRKHNRLRAVHQDRRLQHALHGLE
;
A
#
# COMPACT_ATOMS: atom_id res chain seq x y z
N MET A 1 24.06 11.86 -10.84
CA MET A 1 24.93 11.08 -11.74
C MET A 1 26.13 10.66 -10.92
N PRO A 2 26.37 9.36 -10.74
CA PRO A 2 27.57 8.87 -10.07
C PRO A 2 28.83 9.32 -10.84
N ALA A 3 29.97 9.33 -10.15
CA ALA A 3 31.26 9.55 -10.79
C ALA A 3 31.48 8.53 -11.94
N PRO A 4 32.21 8.89 -13.00
CA PRO A 4 32.57 7.92 -14.02
C PRO A 4 33.41 6.81 -13.37
N THR A 5 33.24 5.57 -13.82
CA THR A 5 33.95 4.39 -13.29
C THR A 5 35.32 4.18 -13.92
N PHE A 6 35.69 4.97 -14.92
CA PHE A 6 37.02 4.92 -15.53
C PHE A 6 38.00 5.83 -14.78
N SER A 7 39.24 5.37 -14.61
CA SER A 7 40.34 6.16 -14.04
C SER A 7 40.77 7.25 -15.01
N LEU A 8 40.93 8.48 -14.52
CA LEU A 8 41.53 9.57 -15.30
C LEU A 8 43.03 9.32 -15.36
N ASP A 9 43.53 8.98 -16.56
CA ASP A 9 44.96 8.92 -16.85
C ASP A 9 45.27 10.14 -17.71
N GLU A 10 46.06 11.06 -17.16
CA GLU A 10 46.41 12.31 -17.85
C GLU A 10 47.40 12.10 -19.00
N SER A 11 48.05 10.92 -19.05
CA SER A 11 48.95 10.54 -20.14
C SER A 11 48.22 9.91 -21.35
N ASP A 12 46.96 9.48 -21.18
CA ASP A 12 46.09 8.98 -22.26
C ASP A 12 45.16 10.09 -22.78
N PRO A 13 45.38 10.62 -24.01
CA PRO A 13 44.54 11.65 -24.61
C PRO A 13 43.05 11.25 -24.70
N ASP A 14 42.76 9.95 -24.85
CA ASP A 14 41.39 9.45 -24.94
C ASP A 14 40.68 9.41 -23.59
N SER A 15 41.41 9.15 -22.50
CA SER A 15 40.88 9.26 -21.13
C SER A 15 40.49 10.71 -20.80
N VAL A 16 41.36 11.66 -21.11
CA VAL A 16 41.10 13.11 -20.92
C VAL A 16 39.91 13.58 -21.76
N ARG A 17 39.82 13.16 -23.04
CA ARG A 17 38.69 13.50 -23.93
C ARG A 17 37.36 12.97 -23.39
N ARG A 18 37.32 11.72 -22.92
CA ARG A 18 36.13 11.10 -22.33
C ARG A 18 35.69 11.81 -21.05
N TYR A 19 36.64 12.21 -20.20
CA TYR A 19 36.36 12.98 -18.99
C TYR A 19 35.77 14.36 -19.28
N LYS A 20 36.36 15.12 -20.23
CA LYS A 20 35.82 16.43 -20.66
C LYS A 20 34.39 16.30 -21.19
N LYS A 21 34.10 15.26 -21.99
CA LYS A 21 32.74 14.98 -22.48
C LYS A 21 31.77 14.67 -21.34
N TRP A 22 32.19 13.86 -20.36
CA TRP A 22 31.37 13.56 -19.18
C TRP A 22 31.04 14.82 -18.35
N CYS A 23 32.04 15.68 -18.08
CA CYS A 23 31.83 16.95 -17.39
C CYS A 23 30.84 17.86 -18.13
N ALA A 24 30.97 17.97 -19.46
CA ALA A 24 30.05 18.73 -20.30
C ALA A 24 28.61 18.17 -20.24
N SER A 25 28.45 16.85 -20.35
CA SER A 25 27.14 16.18 -20.22
C SER A 25 26.53 16.37 -18.82
N ARG A 26 27.34 16.35 -17.75
CA ARG A 26 26.89 16.61 -16.38
C ARG A 26 26.39 18.05 -16.22
N ALA A 27 27.12 19.03 -16.76
CA ALA A 27 26.73 20.43 -16.74
C ALA A 27 25.44 20.68 -17.54
N TYR A 28 25.28 20.03 -18.69
CA TYR A 28 24.03 20.07 -19.48
C TYR A 28 22.85 19.47 -18.71
N ASN A 29 23.02 18.27 -18.12
CA ASN A 29 21.98 17.62 -17.32
C ASN A 29 21.58 18.42 -16.09
N LYS A 30 22.55 19.07 -15.43
CA LYS A 30 22.30 19.98 -14.29
C LYS A 30 21.42 21.16 -14.72
N ARG A 31 21.81 21.88 -15.78
CA ARG A 31 21.05 23.02 -16.32
C ARG A 31 19.62 22.63 -16.74
N ASN A 32 19.46 21.49 -17.42
CA ASN A 32 18.13 21.00 -17.81
C ASN A 32 17.26 20.56 -16.62
N ARG A 33 17.87 20.01 -15.57
CA ARG A 33 17.15 19.70 -14.33
C ARG A 33 16.71 20.98 -13.63
N GLU A 34 17.56 21.99 -13.56
CA GLU A 34 17.26 23.30 -12.98
C GLU A 34 16.14 24.02 -13.75
N ALA A 35 16.18 24.02 -15.09
CA ALA A 35 15.12 24.58 -15.93
C ALA A 35 13.78 23.85 -15.75
N ARG A 36 13.78 22.51 -15.69
CA ARG A 36 12.57 21.72 -15.40
C ARG A 36 12.03 22.03 -14.00
N ASN A 37 12.91 22.14 -13.01
CA ASN A 37 12.52 22.48 -11.65
C ASN A 37 12.01 23.93 -11.55
N ALA A 38 12.55 24.87 -12.32
CA ALA A 38 12.05 26.23 -12.41
C ALA A 38 10.62 26.25 -12.98
N LYS A 39 10.37 25.60 -14.12
CA LYS A 39 9.01 25.46 -14.69
C LYS A 39 8.03 24.79 -13.72
N LYS A 40 8.47 23.76 -12.98
CA LYS A 40 7.65 23.13 -11.94
C LYS A 40 7.33 24.10 -10.79
N ARG A 41 8.30 24.89 -10.34
CA ARG A 41 8.11 25.92 -9.31
C ARG A 41 7.14 27.01 -9.77
N GLU A 42 7.28 27.50 -11.00
CA GLU A 42 6.36 28.46 -11.62
C GLU A 42 4.93 27.91 -11.68
N ARG A 43 4.75 26.66 -12.12
CA ARG A 43 3.44 26.00 -12.13
C ARG A 43 2.83 25.90 -10.72
N MET A 44 3.64 25.55 -9.72
CA MET A 44 3.19 25.51 -8.32
C MET A 44 2.85 26.91 -7.78
N ALA A 45 3.59 27.95 -8.17
CA ALA A 45 3.32 29.34 -7.79
C ALA A 45 2.01 29.85 -8.42
N MET A 46 1.76 29.55 -9.70
CA MET A 46 0.48 29.86 -10.36
C MET A 46 -0.71 29.17 -9.70
N LEU A 47 -0.57 27.90 -9.30
CA LEU A 47 -1.62 27.17 -8.57
C LEU A 47 -1.89 27.79 -7.18
N ARG A 48 -0.83 28.20 -6.47
CA ARG A 48 -0.96 28.93 -5.20
C ARG A 48 -1.61 30.31 -5.37
N ALA A 49 -1.28 31.04 -6.44
CA ALA A 49 -1.90 32.33 -6.75
C ALA A 49 -3.40 32.16 -7.05
N LYS A 50 -3.78 31.16 -7.85
CA LYS A 50 -5.19 30.81 -8.08
C LYS A 50 -5.90 30.44 -6.78
N GLN A 51 -5.25 29.73 -5.87
CA GLN A 51 -5.80 29.42 -4.54
C GLN A 51 -6.00 30.65 -3.64
N LYS A 52 -5.08 31.62 -3.69
CA LYS A 52 -5.20 32.86 -2.92
C LYS A 52 -6.40 33.71 -3.38
N HIS A 53 -6.74 33.63 -4.67
CA HIS A 53 -7.87 34.34 -5.28
C HIS A 53 -9.12 33.48 -5.47
N ASP A 54 -9.17 32.23 -4.97
CA ASP A 54 -10.38 31.43 -5.04
C ASP A 54 -11.49 32.13 -4.23
N PRO A 55 -12.64 32.46 -4.85
CA PRO A 55 -13.75 33.07 -4.15
C PRO A 55 -14.19 32.20 -2.96
N PRO A 56 -14.67 32.81 -1.85
CA PRO A 56 -15.08 32.08 -0.65
C PRO A 56 -16.10 30.96 -0.94
N LEU A 57 -16.96 31.12 -1.95
CA LEU A 57 -17.90 30.10 -2.41
C LEU A 57 -17.21 28.84 -2.97
N ILE A 58 -16.13 29.00 -3.75
CA ILE A 58 -15.36 27.86 -4.28
C ILE A 58 -14.59 27.16 -3.15
N ARG A 59 -14.12 27.92 -2.15
CA ARG A 59 -13.47 27.35 -0.97
C ARG A 59 -14.45 26.51 -0.14
N ALA A 60 -15.66 27.03 0.11
CA ALA A 60 -16.72 26.31 0.80
C ALA A 60 -17.13 25.04 0.03
N ALA A 61 -17.37 25.13 -1.28
CA ALA A 61 -17.72 23.97 -2.10
C ALA A 61 -16.63 22.88 -2.07
N ARG A 62 -15.34 23.27 -2.09
CA ARG A 62 -14.23 22.31 -1.96
C ARG A 62 -14.16 21.66 -0.57
N LEU A 63 -14.49 22.38 0.49
CA LEU A 63 -14.55 21.81 1.85
C LEU A 63 -15.68 20.79 1.93
N VAL A 64 -16.87 21.12 1.43
CA VAL A 64 -18.02 20.21 1.35
C VAL A 64 -17.67 18.96 0.54
N ALA A 65 -17.05 19.10 -0.63
CA ALA A 65 -16.65 17.94 -1.44
C ALA A 65 -15.62 17.03 -0.75
N LYS A 66 -14.71 17.60 0.06
CA LYS A 66 -13.77 16.80 0.86
C LYS A 66 -14.48 16.05 1.97
N GLU A 67 -15.43 16.68 2.65
CA GLU A 67 -16.23 16.04 3.70
C GLU A 67 -17.12 14.92 3.14
N ASP A 68 -17.72 15.11 1.97
CA ASP A 68 -18.53 14.11 1.29
C ASP A 68 -17.71 12.89 0.89
N SER A 69 -16.51 13.09 0.34
CA SER A 69 -15.61 11.97 0.01
C SER A 69 -15.15 11.20 1.25
N ALA A 70 -14.87 11.91 2.35
CA ALA A 70 -14.55 11.29 3.64
C ALA A 70 -15.75 10.55 4.24
N ARG A 71 -16.98 11.04 4.06
CA ARG A 71 -18.22 10.37 4.49
C ARG A 71 -18.42 9.07 3.71
N ARG A 72 -18.37 9.11 2.38
CA ARG A 72 -18.48 7.91 1.52
C ARG A 72 -17.41 6.88 1.82
N TYR A 73 -16.18 7.30 2.12
CA TYR A 73 -15.12 6.38 2.53
C TYR A 73 -15.45 5.67 3.85
N ARG A 74 -15.93 6.42 4.86
CA ARG A 74 -16.33 5.83 6.16
C ARG A 74 -17.52 4.88 6.02
N GLU A 75 -18.49 5.22 5.17
CA GLU A 75 -19.64 4.36 4.88
C GLU A 75 -19.22 3.05 4.23
N LYS A 76 -18.40 3.11 3.16
CA LYS A 76 -17.79 1.90 2.56
C LYS A 76 -16.96 1.10 3.55
N ASN A 77 -16.22 1.76 4.43
CA ASN A 77 -15.44 1.07 5.47
C ASN A 77 -16.35 0.32 6.45
N ARG A 78 -17.46 0.94 6.89
CA ARG A 78 -18.47 0.28 7.72
C ARG A 78 -19.12 -0.92 7.03
N GLU A 79 -19.45 -0.79 5.74
CA GLU A 79 -19.97 -1.92 4.94
C GLU A 79 -18.98 -3.09 4.90
N LEU A 80 -17.69 -2.81 4.63
CA LEU A 80 -16.65 -3.85 4.62
C LEU A 80 -16.48 -4.50 6.00
N LEU A 81 -16.55 -3.73 7.08
CA LEU A 81 -16.50 -4.27 8.45
C LEU A 81 -17.72 -5.17 8.74
N ALA A 82 -18.91 -4.78 8.29
CA ALA A 82 -20.12 -5.59 8.45
C ALA A 82 -20.00 -6.93 7.70
N ILE A 83 -19.50 -6.93 6.46
CA ILE A 83 -19.26 -8.13 5.66
C ILE A 83 -18.24 -9.05 6.35
N LYS A 84 -17.12 -8.49 6.84
CA LYS A 84 -16.10 -9.27 7.58
C LYS A 84 -16.67 -9.89 8.85
N ALA A 85 -17.47 -9.13 9.62
CA ALA A 85 -18.11 -9.64 10.83
C ALA A 85 -19.12 -10.74 10.51
N TRP A 86 -19.89 -10.62 9.43
CA TRP A 86 -20.81 -11.66 8.99
C TRP A 86 -20.08 -12.94 8.58
N ALA A 87 -19.00 -12.82 7.79
CA ALA A 87 -18.18 -13.96 7.38
C ALA A 87 -17.57 -14.68 8.59
N ALA A 88 -17.05 -13.93 9.58
CA ALA A 88 -16.52 -14.51 10.82
C ALA A 88 -17.59 -15.28 11.61
N ARG A 89 -18.81 -14.74 11.70
CA ARG A 89 -19.94 -15.43 12.36
C ARG A 89 -20.36 -16.69 11.61
N ALA A 90 -20.39 -16.66 10.28
CA ALA A 90 -20.71 -17.83 9.47
C ALA A 90 -19.66 -18.93 9.63
N GLN A 91 -18.38 -18.56 9.70
CA GLN A 91 -17.28 -19.51 9.95
C GLN A 91 -17.39 -20.14 11.34
N ALA A 92 -17.63 -19.34 12.38
CA ALA A 92 -17.81 -19.86 13.75
C ALA A 92 -18.92 -20.90 13.84
N ARG A 93 -20.05 -20.68 13.15
CA ARG A 93 -21.15 -21.67 13.09
C ARG A 93 -20.70 -22.99 12.44
N ARG A 94 -19.95 -22.93 11.34
CA ARG A 94 -19.41 -24.13 10.68
C ARG A 94 -18.45 -24.87 11.60
N ASP A 95 -17.56 -24.15 12.27
CA ASP A 95 -16.59 -24.73 13.19
C ASP A 95 -17.29 -25.43 14.37
N ASP A 96 -18.38 -24.84 14.90
CA ASP A 96 -19.19 -25.44 15.95
C ASP A 96 -19.92 -26.71 15.48
N GLU A 97 -20.45 -26.73 14.26
CA GLU A 97 -21.04 -27.94 13.68
C GLU A 97 -20.03 -29.07 13.52
N VAL A 98 -18.81 -28.75 13.06
CA VAL A 98 -17.71 -29.70 12.95
C VAL A 98 -17.34 -30.26 14.33
N LYS A 99 -17.21 -29.39 15.35
CA LYS A 99 -16.96 -29.82 16.74
C LYS A 99 -18.05 -30.74 17.27
N ARG A 100 -19.33 -30.44 17.00
CA ARG A 100 -20.47 -31.30 17.40
C ARG A 100 -20.38 -32.68 16.75
N LYS A 101 -20.10 -32.75 15.44
CA LYS A 101 -19.91 -34.02 14.73
C LYS A 101 -18.75 -34.82 15.31
N HIS A 102 -17.61 -34.17 15.56
CA HIS A 102 -16.45 -34.81 16.15
C HIS A 102 -16.73 -35.37 17.56
N ASN A 103 -17.36 -34.57 18.43
CA ASN A 103 -17.73 -35.02 19.78
C ASN A 103 -18.69 -36.21 19.74
N ARG A 104 -19.63 -36.23 18.80
CA ARG A 104 -20.54 -37.38 18.60
C ARG A 104 -19.77 -38.65 18.27
N LEU A 105 -18.82 -38.58 17.34
CA LEU A 105 -17.98 -39.73 16.99
C LEU A 105 -17.13 -40.19 18.18
N ARG A 106 -16.53 -39.23 18.90
CA ARG A 106 -15.75 -39.53 20.09
C ARG A 106 -16.57 -40.26 21.15
N ALA A 107 -17.81 -39.83 21.40
CA ALA A 107 -18.71 -40.48 22.35
C ALA A 107 -19.01 -41.93 21.92
N VAL A 108 -19.30 -42.17 20.64
CA VAL A 108 -19.51 -43.53 20.11
C VAL A 108 -18.27 -44.41 20.30
N HIS A 109 -17.07 -43.88 20.06
CA HIS A 109 -15.83 -44.64 20.26
C HIS A 109 -15.55 -44.93 21.74
N GLN A 110 -15.83 -43.98 22.64
CA GLN A 110 -15.69 -44.20 24.07
C GLN A 110 -16.66 -45.28 24.57
N ASP A 111 -17.91 -45.24 24.13
CA ASP A 111 -18.91 -46.25 24.46
C ASP A 111 -18.49 -47.65 23.99
N ARG A 112 -18.05 -47.79 22.73
CA ARG A 112 -17.50 -49.07 22.22
C ARG A 112 -16.34 -49.59 23.07
N ARG A 113 -15.44 -48.71 23.51
CA ARG A 113 -14.32 -49.11 24.38
C ARG A 113 -14.80 -49.58 25.75
N LEU A 114 -15.80 -48.94 26.33
CA LEU A 114 -16.40 -49.34 27.60
C LEU A 114 -17.06 -50.73 27.47
N GLN A 115 -17.82 -50.97 26.40
CA GLN A 115 -18.45 -52.26 26.13
C GLN A 115 -17.42 -53.40 26.04
N HIS A 116 -16.32 -53.21 25.28
CA HIS A 116 -15.24 -54.20 25.21
C HIS A 116 -14.55 -54.45 26.56
N ALA A 117 -14.38 -53.41 27.38
CA ALA A 117 -13.79 -53.56 28.71
C ALA A 117 -14.70 -54.36 29.65
N LEU A 118 -16.01 -54.17 29.54
CA LEU A 118 -17.00 -54.93 30.33
C LEU A 118 -17.03 -56.42 29.95
N HIS A 119 -17.02 -56.76 28.66
CA HIS A 119 -16.99 -58.16 28.21
C HIS A 119 -15.70 -58.92 28.55
N GLY A 120 -14.59 -58.24 28.81
CA GLY A 120 -13.36 -58.90 29.26
C GLY A 120 -13.35 -59.26 30.76
N LEU A 121 -14.37 -58.83 31.50
CA LEU A 121 -14.55 -59.12 32.93
C LEU A 121 -15.61 -60.23 33.18
N GLU A 122 -16.41 -60.58 32.17
CA GLU A 122 -17.33 -61.73 32.17
C GLU A 122 -16.56 -63.04 31.89
#